data_AF-A0A0Q8I2M7-F1
#
_entry.id   AF-A0A0Q8I2M7-F1
#
_cell.length_a   1.000
_cell.length_b   1.000
_cell.length_c   1.000
_cell.angle_alpha   90.00
_cell.angle_beta   90.00
_cell.angle_gamma   90.00
#
_symmetry.space_group_name_H-M   'P 1'
#
loop_
_entity.id
_entity.type
_entity.pdbx_description
1 polymer ?
#
loop_
_entity_poly.entity_id
_entity_poly.type
_entity_poly.pdbx_seq_one_letter_code
_entity_poly.pdbx_strand_id
1 'polypeptide(L)' 'MSQTANFTASYTVTGMTCGHCVASVTEEVREIPGVQDVAVDLPTGAVTITSAEVLDNAAVRAAVEEAGYQLA' A
#
# COMPACT_ATOMS: atom_id res chain seq x y z
N MET A 1 -10.91 -20.81 -16.96
CA MET A 1 -11.22 -19.53 -16.29
C MET A 1 -10.65 -19.64 -14.88
N SER A 2 -9.39 -19.24 -14.71
CA SER A 2 -8.64 -19.44 -13.47
C SER A 2 -8.78 -18.19 -12.62
N GLN A 3 -9.48 -18.30 -11.49
CA GLN A 3 -9.57 -17.23 -10.53
C GLN A 3 -8.27 -17.24 -9.73
N THR A 4 -7.28 -16.44 -10.15
CA THR A 4 -6.15 -16.10 -9.28
C THR A 4 -6.77 -15.44 -8.05
N ALA A 5 -6.69 -16.09 -6.89
CA ALA A 5 -7.15 -15.50 -5.65
C ALA A 5 -6.25 -14.28 -5.39
N ASN A 6 -6.78 -13.09 -5.63
CA ASN A 6 -6.13 -11.84 -5.27
C ASN A 6 -6.73 -11.38 -3.95
N PHE A 7 -5.87 -11.06 -2.99
CA PHE A 7 -6.25 -10.44 -1.73
C PHE A 7 -6.21 -8.94 -1.91
N THR A 8 -7.20 -8.25 -1.35
CA THR A 8 -7.24 -6.79 -1.34
C THR A 8 -7.23 -6.33 0.10
N ALA A 9 -6.24 -5.51 0.45
CA ALA A 9 -6.13 -4.88 1.75
C ALA A 9 -6.20 -3.36 1.59
N SER A 10 -6.99 -2.70 2.43
CA SER A 10 -7.16 -1.25 2.41
C SER A 10 -6.58 -0.65 3.68
N TYR A 11 -5.81 0.40 3.50
CA TYR A 11 -5.10 1.13 4.53
C TYR A 11 -5.39 2.62 4.38
N THR A 12 -5.19 3.37 5.45
CA THR A 12 -5.24 4.83 5.40
C THR A 12 -3.88 5.36 5.79
N VAL A 13 -3.26 6.16 4.94
CA VAL A 13 -1.98 6.80 5.22
C VAL A 13 -2.20 8.27 5.50
N THR A 14 -1.61 8.74 6.59
CA THR A 14 -1.64 10.15 7.00
C THR A 14 -0.35 10.86 6.62
N GLY A 15 -0.45 12.16 6.32
CA GLY A 15 0.71 13.00 5.98
C GLY A 15 1.04 13.09 4.48
N MET A 16 0.41 12.29 3.62
CA MET A 16 0.51 12.47 2.17
C MET A 16 -0.23 13.74 1.74
N THR A 17 0.50 14.71 1.20
CA THR A 17 -0.06 16.01 0.75
C THR A 17 0.22 16.30 -0.72
N CYS A 18 0.93 15.39 -1.41
CA CYS A 18 1.49 15.63 -2.73
C CYS A 18 1.55 14.36 -3.58
N GLY A 19 1.54 14.49 -4.92
CA GLY A 19 1.67 13.33 -5.82
C GLY A 19 3.01 12.59 -5.70
N HIS A 20 4.09 13.28 -5.35
CA HIS A 20 5.39 12.65 -5.06
C HIS A 20 5.34 11.76 -3.81
N CYS A 21 4.57 12.19 -2.80
CA CYS A 21 4.37 11.48 -1.55
C CYS A 21 3.73 10.10 -1.81
N VAL A 22 2.79 10.07 -2.76
CA VAL A 22 2.11 8.84 -3.22
C VAL A 22 3.08 7.90 -3.90
N ALA A 23 3.95 8.42 -4.77
CA ALA A 23 4.92 7.61 -5.50
C ALA A 23 5.87 6.90 -4.52
N SER A 24 6.42 7.63 -3.54
CA SER A 24 7.30 7.05 -2.51
C SER A 24 6.62 5.93 -1.72
N VAL A 25 5.41 6.15 -1.19
CA VAL A 25 4.67 5.08 -0.47
C VAL A 25 4.39 3.89 -1.38
N THR A 26 4.03 4.15 -2.64
CA THR A 26 3.70 3.09 -3.60
C THR A 26 4.93 2.24 -3.93
N GLU A 27 6.11 2.83 -4.06
CA GLU A 27 7.37 2.12 -4.33
C GLU A 27 7.72 1.20 -3.15
N GLU A 28 7.78 1.72 -1.92
CA GLU A 28 8.11 0.91 -0.73
C GLU A 28 7.12 -0.24 -0.51
N VAL A 29 5.82 0.02 -0.71
CA VAL A 29 4.78 -1.02 -0.55
C VAL A 29 4.89 -2.08 -1.65
N ARG A 30 5.28 -1.72 -2.87
CA ARG A 30 5.49 -2.68 -3.96
C ARG A 30 6.70 -3.59 -3.74
N GLU A 31 7.63 -3.23 -2.86
CA GLU A 31 8.75 -4.10 -2.47
C GLU A 31 8.33 -5.24 -1.53
N ILE A 32 7.12 -5.17 -0.95
CA ILE A 32 6.60 -6.24 -0.10
C ILE A 32 6.33 -7.48 -0.95
N PRO A 33 6.89 -8.66 -0.59
CA PRO A 33 6.64 -9.90 -1.31
C PRO A 33 5.16 -10.22 -1.43
N GLY A 34 4.73 -10.57 -2.65
CA GLY A 34 3.35 -10.91 -2.94
C GLY A 34 2.46 -9.73 -3.33
N VAL A 35 2.93 -8.49 -3.22
CA VAL A 35 2.22 -7.31 -3.76
C VAL A 35 2.24 -7.35 -5.30
N GLN A 36 1.06 -7.19 -5.88
CA GLN A 36 0.83 -7.21 -7.33
C GLN A 36 0.45 -5.83 -7.85
N ASP A 37 -0.38 -5.10 -7.09
CA ASP A 37 -0.80 -3.75 -7.44
C ASP A 37 -1.03 -2.90 -6.19
N VAL A 38 -0.87 -1.59 -6.34
CA VAL A 38 -1.08 -0.59 -5.28
C VAL A 38 -1.77 0.61 -5.91
N ALA A 39 -2.92 0.96 -5.36
CA ALA A 39 -3.72 2.12 -5.74
C ALA A 39 -3.83 3.07 -4.54
N VAL A 40 -3.57 4.36 -4.78
CA VAL A 40 -3.60 5.39 -3.73
C VAL A 40 -4.58 6.48 -4.11
N ASP A 41 -5.50 6.77 -3.21
CA ASP A 41 -6.43 7.89 -3.28
C ASP A 41 -5.91 9.02 -2.38
N LEU A 42 -5.19 9.98 -2.96
CA LEU A 42 -4.63 11.11 -2.22
C LEU A 42 -5.70 12.00 -1.52
N PRO A 43 -6.89 12.27 -2.12
CA PRO A 43 -7.92 13.06 -1.46
C PRO A 43 -8.40 12.48 -0.12
N THR A 44 -8.50 11.16 -0.02
CA THR A 44 -8.94 10.47 1.21
C THR A 44 -7.79 9.90 2.05
N GLY A 45 -6.60 9.78 1.46
CA GLY A 45 -5.46 9.08 2.05
C GLY A 45 -5.57 7.55 1.99
N ALA A 46 -6.55 7.01 1.27
CA ALA A 46 -6.77 5.57 1.20
C ALA A 46 -5.73 4.90 0.27
N VAL A 47 -5.15 3.81 0.73
CA VAL A 47 -4.20 2.97 -0.01
C VAL A 47 -4.79 1.57 -0.12
N THR A 48 -5.06 1.13 -1.33
CA THR A 48 -5.56 -0.21 -1.64
C THR A 48 -4.44 -1.04 -2.24
N ILE A 49 -4.09 -2.14 -1.59
CA ILE A 49 -3.05 -3.06 -2.02
C ILE A 49 -3.71 -4.35 -2.51
N THR A 50 -3.32 -4.79 -3.70
CA THR A 50 -3.70 -6.08 -4.25
C THR A 50 -2.50 -7.01 -4.22
N SER A 51 -2.67 -8.20 -3.65
CA SER A 51 -1.59 -9.17 -3.46
C SER A 51 -2.02 -10.59 -3.81
N ALA A 52 -1.04 -11.45 -4.11
CA ALA A 52 -1.27 -12.87 -4.35
C ALA A 52 -1.51 -13.67 -3.05
N GLU A 53 -1.14 -13.10 -1.91
CA GLU A 53 -1.29 -13.67 -0.57
C GLU A 53 -1.70 -12.61 0.46
N VAL A 54 -2.12 -13.04 1.66
CA VAL A 54 -2.46 -12.13 2.74
C VAL A 54 -1.19 -11.42 3.22
N LEU A 55 -1.18 -10.09 3.14
CA LEU A 55 -0.06 -9.29 3.59
C LEU A 55 -0.08 -9.12 5.11
N ASP A 56 1.11 -9.09 5.72
CA ASP A 56 1.25 -8.70 7.11
C ASP A 56 1.08 -7.18 7.25
N ASN A 57 0.12 -6.76 8.07
CA ASN A 57 -0.11 -5.35 8.35
C ASN A 57 1.13 -4.67 8.95
N ALA A 58 1.97 -5.40 9.71
CA ALA A 58 3.21 -4.86 10.24
C ALA A 58 4.24 -4.59 9.13
N ALA A 59 4.28 -5.42 8.09
CA ALA A 59 5.16 -5.21 6.93
C ALA A 59 4.70 -4.00 6.10
N VAL A 60 3.38 -3.88 5.86
CA VAL A 60 2.81 -2.69 5.19
C VAL A 60 3.10 -1.43 5.98
N ARG A 61 2.93 -1.48 7.31
CA ARG A 61 3.25 -0.34 8.18
C ARG A 61 4.72 0.06 8.08
N ALA A 62 5.62 -0.92 8.17
CA ALA A 62 7.06 -0.66 8.08
C ALA A 62 7.41 0.01 6.74
N ALA A 63 6.89 -0.49 5.61
CA ALA A 63 7.12 0.13 4.30
C ALA A 63 6.62 1.59 4.24
N VAL A 64 5.46 1.87 4.82
CA VAL A 64 4.90 3.24 4.91
C VAL A 64 5.75 4.13 5.82
N GLU A 65 6.26 3.60 6.93
CA GLU A 65 7.15 4.30 7.87
C GLU A 65 8.52 4.60 7.26
N GLU A 66 9.09 3.68 6.48
CA GLU A 66 10.34 3.88 5.72
C GLU A 66 10.15 4.96 4.64
N ALA A 67 8.98 5.03 4.00
CA ALA A 67 8.61 6.14 3.11
C ALA A 67 8.47 7.50 3.84
N GLY A 68 8.49 7.52 5.18
CA GLY A 68 8.35 8.72 6.01
C GLY A 68 6.91 9.10 6.34
N TYR A 69 5.97 8.16 6.27
CA TYR A 69 4.54 8.35 6.55
C TYR A 69 4.03 7.40 7.64
N GLN A 70 2.78 7.56 8.05
CA GLN A 70 2.17 6.67 9.04
C GLN A 70 0.81 6.14 8.58
N LEU A 71 0.59 4.85 8.81
CA LEU A 71 -0.74 4.25 8.78
C LEU A 71 -1.60 4.78 9.93
N ALA A 72 -2.87 5.06 9.63
CA ALA A 72 -3.90 5.49 10.58
C ALA A 72 -4.72 4.33 11.13
#